data_AF-A0A497CZN7-F1
#
_entry.id   AF-A0A497CZN7-F1
#
_cell.length_a   1.000
_cell.length_b   1.000
_cell.length_c   1.000
_cell.angle_alpha   90.00
_cell.angle_beta   90.00
_cell.angle_gamma   90.00
#
_symmetry.space_group_name_H-M   'P 1'
#
loop_
_entity.id
_entity.type
_entity.pdbx_description
1 polymer ?
#
loop_
_entity_poly.entity_id
_entity_poly.type
_entity_poly.pdbx_seq_one_letter_code
_entity_poly.pdbx_strand_id
1 'polypeptide(L)'
;MHDRPDRTKKNSAANTAKVIKILAVKATEENSKKILTPIAVSSANISAIGAKSDFEFIEKRASYLFNLLPAALKYLLTLERFPGNWLKITLAVTVIVGLLSNYLGPAQQIHIVYNPITILLVWNLLVYLFIAIHGFLHIRIPVIKRREKVPEESSEESGEQDKDKKIFSNFFLNWFIGGLMKGVFQLKSRYIDHSTRVTIMKKILPSFWISYREVAGKSLLFRLESLLNAGAVGLVIGALTGVYFRGLFFNYNMIWQSTFVSDPETVRTMVNILFGPAGLLLDGHWISAEMISSLMKAGGVPAGPWIHKMALTAFL
;
A
#
# COMPACT_ATOMS: atom_id res chain seq x y z
N MET A 1 19.52 9.88 -25.36
CA MET A 1 18.71 8.64 -25.47
C MET A 1 17.45 8.84 -24.63
N HIS A 2 16.50 9.59 -25.18
CA HIS A 2 15.35 10.16 -24.47
C HIS A 2 14.11 9.24 -24.58
N ASP A 3 13.50 8.98 -23.44
CA ASP A 3 12.04 8.94 -23.21
C ASP A 3 11.19 7.92 -24.02
N ARG A 4 11.25 6.64 -23.61
CA ARG A 4 10.24 5.59 -23.92
C ARG A 4 9.29 5.15 -22.75
N PRO A 5 9.12 5.85 -21.60
CA PRO A 5 8.22 5.40 -20.52
C PRO A 5 6.74 5.81 -20.70
N ASP A 6 6.39 6.72 -21.61
CA ASP A 6 5.02 7.27 -21.70
C ASP A 6 4.03 6.34 -22.43
N ARG A 7 4.48 5.64 -23.48
CA ARG A 7 3.60 4.75 -24.27
C ARG A 7 3.08 3.55 -23.48
N THR A 8 3.90 2.97 -22.61
CA THR A 8 3.54 1.78 -21.82
C THR A 8 2.52 2.13 -20.72
N LYS A 9 2.72 3.25 -20.03
CA LYS A 9 1.78 3.77 -19.03
C LYS A 9 0.43 4.11 -19.65
N LYS A 10 0.43 4.81 -20.80
CA LYS A 10 -0.78 5.17 -21.54
C LYS A 10 -1.58 3.94 -21.98
N ASN A 11 -0.90 2.89 -22.45
CA ASN A 11 -1.54 1.64 -22.85
C ASN A 11 -2.10 0.86 -21.65
N SER A 12 -1.39 0.82 -20.52
CA SER A 12 -1.87 0.16 -19.29
C SER A 12 -3.10 0.87 -18.69
N ALA A 13 -3.09 2.21 -18.71
CA ALA A 13 -4.20 3.03 -18.23
C ALA A 13 -5.45 2.80 -19.11
N ALA A 14 -5.29 2.89 -20.43
CA ALA A 14 -6.34 2.58 -21.41
C ALA A 14 -6.92 1.17 -21.23
N ASN A 15 -6.08 0.16 -21.00
CA ASN A 15 -6.53 -1.21 -20.76
C ASN A 15 -7.32 -1.34 -19.44
N THR A 16 -6.87 -0.68 -18.38
CA THR A 16 -7.56 -0.67 -17.08
C THR A 16 -8.94 -0.02 -17.21
N ALA A 17 -9.04 1.10 -17.95
CA ALA A 17 -10.31 1.77 -18.23
C ALA A 17 -11.29 0.85 -18.98
N LYS A 18 -10.82 0.11 -19.99
CA LYS A 18 -11.65 -0.87 -20.72
C LYS A 18 -12.21 -1.95 -19.79
N VAL A 19 -11.35 -2.56 -18.96
CA VAL A 19 -11.75 -3.58 -17.99
C VAL A 19 -12.79 -3.03 -17.01
N ILE A 20 -12.58 -1.83 -16.46
CA ILE A 20 -13.53 -1.18 -15.54
C ILE A 20 -14.90 -1.00 -16.21
N LYS A 21 -14.94 -0.51 -17.46
CA LYS A 21 -16.21 -0.32 -18.19
C LYS A 21 -16.94 -1.64 -18.39
N ILE A 22 -16.23 -2.67 -18.85
CA ILE A 22 -16.81 -4.01 -19.10
C ILE A 22 -17.40 -4.58 -17.81
N LEU A 23 -16.63 -4.57 -16.71
CA LEU A 23 -17.08 -5.12 -15.44
C LEU A 23 -18.22 -4.31 -14.80
N ALA A 24 -18.21 -2.98 -14.94
CA ALA A 24 -19.28 -2.12 -14.41
C ALA A 24 -20.60 -2.35 -15.16
N VAL A 25 -20.53 -2.50 -16.49
CA VAL A 25 -21.70 -2.84 -17.31
C VAL A 25 -22.21 -4.24 -16.95
N LYS A 26 -21.33 -5.26 -16.92
CA LYS A 26 -21.69 -6.63 -16.52
C LYS A 26 -22.42 -6.66 -15.18
N ALA A 27 -21.84 -6.04 -14.15
CA ALA A 27 -22.43 -5.99 -12.82
C ALA A 27 -23.80 -5.28 -12.80
N THR A 28 -23.99 -4.27 -13.66
CA THR A 28 -25.27 -3.56 -13.77
C THR A 28 -26.31 -4.40 -14.49
N GLU A 29 -25.96 -5.07 -15.59
CA GLU A 29 -26.87 -5.94 -16.35
C GLU A 29 -27.39 -7.10 -15.51
N GLU A 30 -26.52 -7.73 -14.72
CA GLU A 30 -26.88 -8.85 -13.83
C GLU A 30 -27.82 -8.43 -12.69
N ASN A 31 -27.73 -7.18 -12.23
CA ASN A 31 -28.38 -6.75 -10.98
C ASN A 31 -29.49 -5.71 -11.15
N SER A 32 -29.63 -5.09 -12.32
CA SER A 32 -30.67 -4.07 -12.55
C SER A 32 -31.06 -3.90 -14.03
N LYS A 33 -32.21 -4.48 -14.39
CA LYS A 33 -32.91 -4.21 -15.66
C LYS A 33 -33.56 -2.81 -15.72
N LYS A 34 -33.67 -2.13 -14.57
CA LYS A 34 -34.20 -0.76 -14.47
C LYS A 34 -33.18 0.28 -14.96
N ILE A 35 -31.89 0.04 -14.70
CA ILE A 35 -30.80 0.95 -15.12
C ILE A 35 -30.43 0.71 -16.58
N LEU A 36 -30.30 -0.56 -16.99
CA LEU A 36 -30.04 -0.94 -18.37
C LEU A 36 -31.25 -1.69 -18.92
N THR A 37 -32.07 -0.97 -19.70
CA THR A 37 -33.28 -1.54 -20.31
C THR A 37 -32.91 -2.45 -21.50
N PRO A 38 -33.77 -3.42 -21.86
CA PRO A 38 -33.53 -4.27 -23.03
C PRO A 38 -33.31 -3.47 -24.34
N ILE A 39 -33.96 -2.32 -24.47
CA ILE A 39 -33.80 -1.40 -25.61
C ILE A 39 -32.39 -0.81 -25.64
N ALA A 40 -31.87 -0.37 -24.49
CA ALA A 40 -30.51 0.15 -24.38
C ALA A 40 -29.46 -0.92 -24.71
N VAL A 41 -29.68 -2.15 -24.26
CA VAL A 41 -28.83 -3.31 -24.58
C VAL A 41 -28.84 -3.62 -26.07
N SER A 42 -30.02 -3.64 -26.70
CA SER A 42 -30.14 -3.85 -28.15
C SER A 42 -29.42 -2.75 -28.94
N SER A 43 -29.60 -1.48 -28.54
CA SER A 43 -28.91 -0.34 -29.15
C SER A 43 -27.39 -0.44 -29.03
N ALA A 44 -26.89 -0.96 -27.91
CA ALA A 44 -25.47 -1.20 -27.70
C ALA A 44 -24.91 -2.30 -28.60
N ASN A 45 -25.68 -3.38 -28.81
CA ASN A 45 -25.29 -4.45 -29.75
C ASN A 45 -25.19 -3.89 -31.18
N ILE A 46 -26.14 -3.04 -31.58
CA ILE A 46 -26.10 -2.35 -32.89
C ILE A 46 -24.86 -1.48 -33.02
N SER A 47 -24.50 -0.72 -31.98
CA SER A 47 -23.30 0.12 -31.97
C SER A 47 -21.98 -0.66 -32.12
N ALA A 48 -22.00 -1.95 -31.81
CA ALA A 48 -20.85 -2.84 -31.90
C ALA A 48 -20.81 -3.66 -33.20
N ILE A 49 -21.82 -3.53 -34.09
CA ILE A 49 -21.82 -4.16 -35.41
C ILE A 49 -20.59 -3.70 -36.20
N GLY A 50 -19.90 -4.64 -36.85
CA GLY A 50 -18.66 -4.39 -37.58
C GLY A 50 -17.38 -4.44 -36.72
N ALA A 51 -17.46 -4.93 -35.48
CA ALA A 51 -16.28 -5.29 -34.71
C ALA A 51 -15.51 -6.43 -35.39
N LYS A 52 -14.17 -6.36 -35.38
CA LYS A 52 -13.30 -7.35 -36.03
C LYS A 52 -13.01 -8.56 -35.15
N SER A 53 -13.36 -8.48 -33.87
CA SER A 53 -13.15 -9.54 -32.87
C SER A 53 -14.21 -9.48 -31.77
N ASP A 54 -14.42 -10.60 -31.08
CA ASP A 54 -15.32 -10.68 -29.92
C ASP A 54 -14.93 -9.68 -28.83
N PHE A 55 -13.62 -9.48 -28.61
CA PHE A 55 -13.14 -8.50 -27.64
C PHE A 55 -13.49 -7.07 -28.06
N GLU A 56 -13.30 -6.71 -29.33
CA GLU A 56 -13.67 -5.38 -29.84
C GLU A 56 -15.18 -5.16 -29.78
N PHE A 57 -15.98 -6.21 -30.03
CA PHE A 57 -17.44 -6.17 -29.89
C PHE A 57 -17.84 -5.84 -28.44
N ILE A 58 -17.29 -6.58 -27.47
CA ILE A 58 -17.53 -6.36 -26.04
C ILE A 58 -17.07 -4.96 -25.62
N GLU A 59 -15.91 -4.50 -26.10
CA GLU A 59 -15.37 -3.18 -25.78
C GLU A 59 -16.28 -2.04 -26.26
N LYS A 60 -16.73 -2.08 -27.51
CA LYS A 60 -17.64 -1.06 -28.09
C LYS A 60 -18.98 -1.05 -27.37
N ARG A 61 -19.56 -2.24 -27.16
CA ARG A 61 -20.82 -2.42 -26.43
C ARG A 61 -20.73 -1.88 -25.00
N ALA A 62 -19.70 -2.29 -24.26
CA ALA A 62 -19.48 -1.84 -22.88
C ALA A 62 -19.25 -0.33 -22.82
N SER A 63 -18.53 0.25 -23.78
CA SER A 63 -18.31 1.69 -23.85
C SER A 63 -19.60 2.47 -24.07
N TYR A 64 -20.48 1.99 -24.95
CA TYR A 64 -21.80 2.58 -25.18
C TYR A 64 -22.67 2.52 -23.91
N LEU A 65 -22.81 1.33 -23.31
CA LEU A 65 -23.65 1.13 -22.12
C LEU A 65 -23.10 1.90 -20.91
N PHE A 66 -21.79 1.98 -20.75
CA PHE A 66 -21.17 2.73 -19.66
C PHE A 66 -21.53 4.22 -19.70
N ASN A 67 -21.70 4.80 -20.90
CA ASN A 67 -22.13 6.19 -21.05
C ASN A 67 -23.58 6.42 -20.63
N LEU A 68 -24.41 5.37 -20.61
CA LEU A 68 -25.79 5.42 -20.11
C LEU A 68 -25.88 5.23 -18.59
N LEU A 69 -24.82 4.74 -17.94
CA LEU A 69 -24.83 4.50 -16.50
C LEU A 69 -24.97 5.80 -15.69
N PRO A 70 -25.59 5.74 -14.50
CA PRO A 70 -25.62 6.86 -13.56
C PRO A 70 -24.22 7.39 -13.26
N ALA A 71 -24.11 8.70 -13.00
CA ALA A 71 -22.85 9.37 -12.67
C ALA A 71 -22.08 8.65 -11.55
N ALA A 72 -22.83 8.10 -10.59
CA ALA A 72 -22.32 7.30 -9.49
C ALA A 72 -21.43 6.13 -9.95
N LEU A 73 -21.87 5.35 -10.95
CA LEU A 73 -21.11 4.23 -11.51
C LEU A 73 -19.98 4.70 -12.45
N LYS A 74 -20.16 5.86 -13.09
CA LYS A 74 -19.09 6.47 -13.91
C LYS A 74 -17.85 6.84 -13.10
N TYR A 75 -18.00 7.12 -11.81
CA TYR A 75 -16.86 7.33 -10.91
C TYR A 75 -15.95 6.11 -10.78
N LEU A 76 -16.38 4.90 -11.14
CA LEU A 76 -15.50 3.73 -11.14
C LEU A 76 -14.25 3.92 -12.02
N LEU A 77 -14.33 4.75 -13.07
CA LEU A 77 -13.15 5.10 -13.87
C LEU A 77 -12.05 5.81 -13.08
N THR A 78 -12.34 6.44 -11.93
CA THR A 78 -11.29 7.04 -11.12
C THR A 78 -10.35 6.00 -10.51
N LEU A 79 -10.74 4.72 -10.46
CA LEU A 79 -9.86 3.61 -10.05
C LEU A 79 -8.68 3.43 -11.01
N GLU A 80 -8.79 3.88 -12.26
CA GLU A 80 -7.66 3.91 -13.20
C GLU A 80 -6.54 4.83 -12.69
N ARG A 81 -6.91 5.96 -12.07
CA ARG A 81 -5.96 6.98 -11.59
C ARG A 81 -5.36 6.64 -10.23
N PHE A 82 -5.88 5.63 -9.53
CA PHE A 82 -5.32 5.16 -8.27
C PHE A 82 -4.01 4.39 -8.55
N PRO A 83 -2.88 4.67 -7.87
CA PRO A 83 -2.73 5.51 -6.68
C PRO A 83 -2.23 6.93 -6.98
N GLY A 84 -2.11 7.37 -8.24
CA GLY A 84 -1.38 8.57 -8.66
C GLY A 84 -1.50 9.82 -7.77
N ASN A 85 -2.69 10.41 -7.64
CA ASN A 85 -2.87 11.58 -6.76
C ASN A 85 -2.77 11.22 -5.28
N TRP A 86 -3.23 10.02 -4.90
CA TRP A 86 -3.13 9.53 -3.53
C TRP A 86 -1.67 9.38 -3.10
N LEU A 87 -0.77 9.01 -4.00
CA LEU A 87 0.67 8.93 -3.72
C LEU A 87 1.23 10.27 -3.28
N LYS A 88 0.86 11.35 -3.99
CA LYS A 88 1.28 12.71 -3.64
C LYS A 88 0.67 13.17 -2.32
N ILE A 89 -0.63 12.89 -2.11
CA ILE A 89 -1.34 13.25 -0.87
C ILE A 89 -0.73 12.50 0.31
N THR A 90 -0.56 11.18 0.19
CA THR A 90 0.06 10.34 1.21
C THR A 90 1.44 10.84 1.54
N LEU A 91 2.30 11.09 0.55
CA LEU A 91 3.64 11.63 0.77
C LEU A 91 3.61 12.98 1.49
N ALA A 92 2.76 13.91 1.06
CA ALA A 92 2.65 15.23 1.69
C ALA A 92 2.17 15.14 3.15
N VAL A 93 1.12 14.35 3.39
CA VAL A 93 0.57 14.12 4.73
C VAL A 93 1.61 13.46 5.63
N THR A 94 2.31 12.43 5.15
CA THR A 94 3.30 11.73 5.98
C THR A 94 4.55 12.56 6.24
N VAL A 95 4.97 13.44 5.33
CA VAL A 95 6.02 14.43 5.63
C VAL A 95 5.59 15.34 6.78
N ILE A 96 4.37 15.86 6.75
CA ILE A 96 3.84 16.72 7.83
C ILE A 96 3.76 15.94 9.15
N VAL A 97 3.24 14.71 9.12
CA VAL A 97 3.16 13.85 10.30
C VAL A 97 4.55 13.54 10.86
N GLY A 98 5.54 13.25 10.01
CA GLY A 98 6.93 13.03 10.44
C GLY A 98 7.57 14.28 11.04
N LEU A 99 7.32 15.46 10.47
CA LEU A 99 7.77 16.73 11.07
C LEU A 99 7.17 16.94 12.46
N LEU A 100 5.87 16.69 12.59
CA LEU A 100 5.11 16.87 13.83
C LEU A 100 5.47 15.82 14.88
N SER A 101 5.85 14.60 14.48
CA SER A 101 6.17 13.52 15.42
C SER A 101 7.35 13.85 16.32
N ASN A 102 8.24 14.75 15.89
CA ASN A 102 9.34 15.20 16.72
C ASN A 102 8.87 15.98 17.95
N TYR A 103 7.68 16.59 17.96
CA TYR A 103 7.15 17.30 19.14
C TYR A 103 6.66 16.36 20.24
N LEU A 104 6.63 15.05 19.98
CA LEU A 104 6.25 14.03 20.96
C LEU A 104 7.49 13.63 21.77
N GLY A 105 7.81 14.37 22.83
CA GLY A 105 8.89 13.97 23.75
C GLY A 105 9.34 15.04 24.75
N PRO A 106 10.12 14.66 25.77
CA PRO A 106 10.72 15.59 26.73
C PRO A 106 11.64 16.62 26.05
N ALA A 107 11.74 17.82 26.62
CA ALA A 107 12.66 18.84 26.12
C ALA A 107 14.12 18.35 26.19
N GLN A 108 14.88 18.55 25.12
CA GLN A 108 16.35 18.38 25.01
C GLN A 108 16.91 16.94 25.03
N GLN A 109 16.09 15.90 25.12
CA GLN A 109 16.56 14.50 25.03
C GLN A 109 15.87 13.74 23.89
N ILE A 110 16.65 12.99 23.12
CA ILE A 110 16.15 12.10 22.07
C ILE A 110 16.39 10.66 22.51
N HIS A 111 15.31 9.93 22.77
CA HIS A 111 15.39 8.50 23.06
C HIS A 111 15.60 7.71 21.78
N ILE A 112 16.54 6.75 21.79
CA ILE A 112 16.75 5.88 20.63
C ILE A 112 15.51 5.03 20.33
N VAL A 113 14.89 4.43 21.35
CA VAL A 113 13.81 3.45 21.18
C VAL A 113 12.50 4.09 20.70
N TYR A 114 12.09 5.18 21.35
CA TYR A 114 10.78 5.83 21.08
C TYR A 114 10.85 6.91 19.99
N ASN A 115 11.97 6.99 19.27
CA ASN A 115 12.07 7.88 18.12
C ASN A 115 11.20 7.32 16.97
N PRO A 116 10.30 8.13 16.37
CA PRO A 116 9.50 7.74 15.21
C PRO A 116 10.30 7.11 14.07
N ILE A 117 11.54 7.60 13.84
CA ILE A 117 12.44 7.05 12.81
C ILE A 117 12.85 5.63 13.19
N THR A 118 13.29 5.41 14.42
CA THR A 118 13.71 4.07 14.88
C THR A 118 12.56 3.07 14.83
N ILE A 119 11.36 3.47 15.25
CA ILE A 119 10.16 2.62 15.18
C ILE A 119 9.89 2.20 13.73
N LEU A 120 9.97 3.15 12.80
CA LEU A 120 9.77 2.89 11.38
C LEU A 120 10.87 1.97 10.80
N LEU A 121 12.14 2.16 11.19
CA LEU A 121 13.25 1.29 10.80
C LEU A 121 13.06 -0.15 11.28
N VAL A 122 12.70 -0.32 12.57
CA VAL A 122 12.40 -1.63 13.15
C VAL A 122 11.25 -2.30 12.41
N TRP A 123 10.18 -1.55 12.13
CA TRP A 123 9.04 -2.07 11.37
C TRP A 123 9.44 -2.54 9.96
N ASN A 124 10.21 -1.73 9.23
CA ASN A 124 10.69 -2.09 7.90
C ASN A 124 11.58 -3.35 7.95
N LEU A 125 12.49 -3.44 8.93
CA LEU A 125 13.33 -4.61 9.14
C LEU A 125 12.50 -5.88 9.39
N LEU A 126 11.44 -5.79 10.20
CA LEU A 126 10.52 -6.89 10.45
C LEU A 126 9.75 -7.30 9.20
N VAL A 127 9.31 -6.35 8.38
CA VAL A 127 8.63 -6.63 7.10
C VAL A 127 9.57 -7.36 6.15
N TYR A 128 10.82 -6.90 6.00
CA TYR A 128 11.79 -7.57 5.14
C TYR A 128 12.17 -8.95 5.67
N LEU A 129 12.32 -9.11 6.98
CA LEU A 129 12.57 -10.41 7.60
C LEU A 129 11.41 -11.37 7.35
N PHE A 130 10.17 -10.91 7.51
CA PHE A 130 8.98 -11.70 7.22
C PHE A 130 8.93 -12.11 5.74
N ILE A 131 9.21 -11.19 4.81
CA ILE A 131 9.27 -11.49 3.38
C ILE A 131 10.38 -12.50 3.07
N ALA A 132 11.56 -12.37 3.68
CA ALA A 132 12.68 -13.28 3.49
C ALA A 132 12.37 -14.68 4.00
N ILE A 133 11.79 -14.80 5.21
CA ILE A 133 11.37 -16.08 5.80
C ILE A 133 10.29 -16.72 4.94
N HIS A 134 9.25 -15.96 4.58
CA HIS A 134 8.15 -16.48 3.76
C HIS A 134 8.64 -16.87 2.35
N GLY A 135 9.52 -16.07 1.74
CA GLY A 135 10.14 -16.39 0.46
C GLY A 135 10.94 -17.68 0.54
N PHE A 136 11.80 -17.80 1.55
CA PHE A 136 12.62 -18.99 1.79
C PHE A 136 11.77 -20.26 2.03
N LEU A 137 10.67 -20.15 2.77
CA LEU A 137 9.73 -21.24 3.00
C LEU A 137 8.94 -21.64 1.73
N HIS A 138 8.59 -20.68 0.86
CA HIS A 138 7.86 -20.93 -0.38
C HIS A 138 8.74 -21.32 -1.59
N ILE A 139 10.06 -21.22 -1.49
CA ILE A 139 11.03 -21.60 -2.54
C ILE A 139 11.19 -23.14 -2.68
N ARG A 140 10.40 -23.96 -1.96
CA ARG A 140 10.39 -25.41 -2.18
C ARG A 140 9.48 -25.81 -3.36
N ILE A 141 10.07 -25.75 -4.56
CA ILE A 141 9.83 -26.56 -5.77
C ILE A 141 8.38 -26.56 -6.33
N PRO A 142 8.08 -25.83 -7.43
CA PRO A 142 6.97 -26.18 -8.29
C PRO A 142 7.34 -27.44 -9.08
N VAL A 143 6.99 -28.62 -8.57
CA VAL A 143 6.95 -29.83 -9.41
C VAL A 143 5.85 -29.59 -10.44
N ILE A 144 6.23 -29.31 -11.69
CA ILE A 144 5.31 -29.30 -12.83
C ILE A 144 4.82 -30.74 -13.01
N LYS A 145 3.81 -31.14 -12.25
CA LYS A 145 3.10 -32.41 -12.48
C LYS A 145 2.10 -32.14 -13.61
N ARG A 146 2.47 -32.56 -14.82
CA ARG A 146 1.57 -32.59 -15.99
C ARG A 146 0.27 -33.27 -15.55
N ARG A 147 -0.83 -32.52 -15.65
CA ARG A 147 -2.16 -32.87 -15.15
C ARG A 147 -2.76 -33.97 -16.01
N GLU A 148 -2.54 -35.23 -15.66
CA GLU A 148 -3.45 -36.32 -16.02
C GLU A 148 -4.50 -36.47 -14.91
N LYS A 149 -5.75 -36.61 -15.34
CA LYS A 149 -6.96 -36.45 -14.54
C LYS A 149 -7.36 -37.81 -13.96
N VAL A 150 -7.20 -38.03 -12.66
CA VAL A 150 -7.82 -39.14 -11.89
C VAL A 150 -8.25 -38.61 -10.51
N PRO A 151 -9.39 -39.04 -9.94
CA PRO A 151 -10.06 -38.36 -8.83
C PRO A 151 -9.47 -38.68 -7.44
N GLU A 152 -9.52 -37.64 -6.60
CA GLU A 152 -9.58 -37.59 -5.13
C GLU A 152 -8.94 -38.69 -4.28
N GLU A 153 -7.88 -38.32 -3.55
CA GLU A 153 -7.79 -38.60 -2.11
C GLU A 153 -6.96 -37.52 -1.39
N SER A 154 -7.39 -37.24 -0.16
CA SER A 154 -7.02 -36.23 0.83
C SER A 154 -5.56 -35.73 0.89
N SER A 155 -5.41 -34.40 1.05
CA SER A 155 -4.28 -33.79 1.77
C SER A 155 -4.64 -32.36 2.20
N GLU A 156 -5.14 -32.22 3.43
CA GLU A 156 -5.65 -30.98 4.03
C GLU A 156 -4.57 -30.03 4.58
N GLU A 157 -3.29 -30.36 4.59
CA GLU A 157 -2.32 -29.62 5.43
C GLU A 157 -1.66 -28.37 4.81
N SER A 158 -1.91 -28.06 3.53
CA SER A 158 -1.34 -26.85 2.89
C SER A 158 -2.29 -25.65 2.85
N GLY A 159 -3.51 -25.81 3.38
CA GLY A 159 -4.57 -24.81 3.29
C GLY A 159 -4.46 -23.66 4.30
N GLU A 160 -4.00 -23.91 5.53
CA GLU A 160 -4.16 -22.96 6.66
C GLU A 160 -3.45 -21.61 6.41
N GLN A 161 -2.17 -21.59 6.03
CA GLN A 161 -1.40 -20.35 5.85
C GLN A 161 -1.80 -19.53 4.61
N ASP A 162 -2.06 -20.18 3.47
CA ASP A 162 -2.55 -19.48 2.26
C ASP A 162 -3.97 -18.96 2.46
N LYS A 163 -4.78 -19.70 3.23
CA LYS A 163 -6.14 -19.31 3.60
C LYS A 163 -6.12 -18.13 4.55
N ASP A 164 -5.27 -18.11 5.59
CA ASP A 164 -5.13 -16.97 6.51
C ASP A 164 -4.60 -15.72 5.81
N LYS A 165 -3.61 -15.86 4.93
CA LYS A 165 -3.08 -14.75 4.14
C LYS A 165 -4.12 -14.22 3.15
N LYS A 166 -4.87 -15.10 2.48
CA LYS A 166 -6.02 -14.73 1.66
C LYS A 166 -7.11 -14.09 2.51
N ILE A 167 -7.42 -14.61 3.69
CA ILE A 167 -8.44 -14.07 4.60
C ILE A 167 -8.05 -12.66 5.02
N PHE A 168 -6.82 -12.43 5.48
CA PHE A 168 -6.37 -11.10 5.92
C PHE A 168 -6.29 -10.11 4.75
N SER A 169 -5.73 -10.52 3.61
CA SER A 169 -5.70 -9.70 2.39
C SER A 169 -7.12 -9.37 1.91
N ASN A 170 -8.03 -10.36 1.89
CA ASN A 170 -9.42 -10.16 1.47
C ASN A 170 -10.17 -9.28 2.46
N PHE A 171 -9.95 -9.44 3.77
CA PHE A 171 -10.54 -8.62 4.81
C PHE A 171 -10.08 -7.16 4.71
N PHE A 172 -8.76 -6.94 4.64
CA PHE A 172 -8.18 -5.60 4.58
C PHE A 172 -8.53 -4.89 3.27
N LEU A 173 -8.49 -5.58 2.12
CA LEU A 173 -8.98 -5.01 0.86
C LEU A 173 -10.48 -4.66 0.94
N ASN A 174 -11.31 -5.55 1.50
CA ASN A 174 -12.75 -5.30 1.59
C ASN A 174 -13.09 -4.15 2.53
N TRP A 175 -12.41 -4.05 3.67
CA TRP A 175 -12.61 -2.98 4.64
C TRP A 175 -12.09 -1.64 4.11
N PHE A 176 -10.84 -1.60 3.63
CA PHE A 176 -10.19 -0.37 3.20
C PHE A 176 -10.81 0.16 1.90
N ILE A 177 -10.95 -0.67 0.86
CA ILE A 177 -11.55 -0.20 -0.40
C ILE A 177 -13.07 -0.07 -0.28
N GLY A 178 -13.76 -0.95 0.44
CA GLY A 178 -15.19 -0.80 0.71
C GLY A 178 -15.51 0.51 1.45
N GLY A 179 -14.68 0.87 2.42
CA GLY A 179 -14.76 2.15 3.14
C GLY A 179 -14.47 3.36 2.25
N LEU A 180 -13.38 3.32 1.48
CA LEU A 180 -12.96 4.41 0.58
C LEU A 180 -14.02 4.66 -0.51
N MET A 181 -14.55 3.60 -1.12
CA MET A 181 -15.60 3.69 -2.13
C MET A 181 -16.92 4.18 -1.54
N LYS A 182 -17.28 3.75 -0.33
CA LYS A 182 -18.47 4.25 0.38
C LYS A 182 -18.34 5.75 0.67
N GLY A 183 -17.16 6.21 1.09
CA GLY A 183 -16.88 7.64 1.33
C GLY A 183 -16.95 8.48 0.06
N VAL A 184 -16.23 8.09 -1.00
CA VAL A 184 -16.21 8.81 -2.29
C VAL A 184 -17.60 8.87 -2.93
N PHE A 185 -18.39 7.80 -2.79
CA PHE A 185 -19.72 7.69 -3.41
C PHE A 185 -20.82 8.45 -2.65
N GLN A 186 -20.70 8.56 -1.31
CA GLN A 186 -21.61 9.37 -0.48
C GLN A 186 -21.48 10.87 -0.73
N LEU A 187 -20.27 11.36 -1.03
CA LEU A 187 -19.94 12.78 -1.12
C LEU A 187 -20.40 13.48 -2.41
N LYS A 188 -20.68 12.75 -3.50
CA LYS A 188 -20.77 13.39 -4.83
C LYS A 188 -21.92 12.92 -5.74
N SER A 189 -22.84 12.15 -5.21
CA SER A 189 -23.95 11.60 -6.01
C SER A 189 -25.19 12.47 -5.95
N ARG A 190 -25.55 13.12 -7.07
CA ARG A 190 -26.93 13.52 -7.32
C ARG A 190 -27.70 12.27 -7.75
N TYR A 191 -28.31 11.57 -6.79
CA TYR A 191 -29.13 10.40 -7.09
C TYR A 191 -30.52 10.83 -7.55
N ILE A 192 -31.04 10.15 -8.57
CA ILE A 192 -32.37 10.41 -9.13
C ILE A 192 -33.47 9.74 -8.29
N ASP A 193 -33.19 8.59 -7.67
CA ASP A 193 -34.19 7.80 -6.92
C ASP A 193 -33.51 6.97 -5.81
N HIS A 194 -34.14 6.90 -4.63
CA HIS A 194 -33.67 6.14 -3.47
C HIS A 194 -33.52 4.64 -3.78
N SER A 195 -34.46 4.06 -4.54
CA SER A 195 -34.42 2.62 -4.88
C SER A 195 -33.20 2.25 -5.74
N THR A 196 -32.84 3.14 -6.68
CA THR A 196 -31.68 3.00 -7.56
C THR A 196 -30.38 3.13 -6.76
N ARG A 197 -30.31 4.06 -5.81
CA ARG A 197 -29.17 4.19 -4.90
C ARG A 197 -28.93 2.90 -4.09
N VAL A 198 -29.99 2.33 -3.52
CA VAL A 198 -29.89 1.09 -2.73
C VAL A 198 -29.43 -0.07 -3.60
N THR A 199 -29.94 -0.18 -4.83
CA THR A 199 -29.54 -1.25 -5.77
C THR A 199 -28.08 -1.12 -6.17
N ILE A 200 -27.60 0.11 -6.45
CA ILE A 200 -26.20 0.34 -6.77
C ILE A 200 -25.31 -0.05 -5.58
N MET A 201 -25.64 0.43 -4.38
CA MET A 201 -24.80 0.22 -3.20
C MET A 201 -24.80 -1.22 -2.69
N LYS A 202 -25.94 -1.90 -2.73
CA LYS A 202 -26.10 -3.25 -2.14
C LYS A 202 -25.90 -4.39 -3.13
N LYS A 203 -26.03 -4.16 -4.44
CA LYS A 203 -25.95 -5.24 -5.45
C LYS A 203 -24.86 -4.99 -6.49
N ILE A 204 -24.92 -3.86 -7.20
CA ILE A 204 -24.04 -3.60 -8.35
C ILE A 204 -22.58 -3.39 -7.91
N LEU A 205 -22.36 -2.53 -6.92
CA LEU A 205 -21.00 -2.20 -6.47
C LEU A 205 -20.26 -3.40 -5.85
N PRO A 206 -20.91 -4.24 -5.00
CA PRO A 206 -20.31 -5.49 -4.56
C PRO A 206 -19.98 -6.45 -5.70
N SER A 207 -20.91 -6.69 -6.65
CA SER A 207 -20.65 -7.58 -7.80
C SER A 207 -19.49 -7.11 -8.67
N PHE A 208 -19.44 -5.79 -8.96
CA PHE A 208 -18.31 -5.17 -9.65
C PHE A 208 -17.01 -5.40 -8.89
N TRP A 209 -16.99 -5.20 -7.58
CA TRP A 209 -15.79 -5.32 -6.77
C TRP A 209 -15.25 -6.75 -6.73
N ILE A 210 -16.15 -7.74 -6.60
CA ILE A 210 -15.80 -9.15 -6.66
C ILE A 210 -15.07 -9.47 -7.97
N SER A 211 -15.66 -9.08 -9.10
CA SER A 211 -15.08 -9.32 -10.42
C SER A 211 -13.79 -8.53 -10.66
N TYR A 212 -13.74 -7.28 -10.19
CA TYR A 212 -12.58 -6.42 -10.37
C TYR A 212 -11.38 -6.91 -9.56
N ARG A 213 -11.58 -7.42 -8.34
CA ARG A 213 -10.47 -8.00 -7.54
C ARG A 213 -9.87 -9.22 -8.22
N GLU A 214 -10.70 -10.04 -8.86
CA GLU A 214 -10.26 -11.27 -9.52
C GLU A 214 -9.33 -10.95 -10.69
N VAL A 215 -9.66 -9.93 -11.48
CA VAL A 215 -8.87 -9.50 -12.63
C VAL A 215 -7.69 -8.61 -12.24
N ALA A 216 -7.88 -7.69 -11.29
CA ALA A 216 -6.92 -6.62 -10.97
C ALA A 216 -6.18 -6.80 -9.62
N GLY A 217 -6.36 -7.93 -8.92
CA GLY A 217 -5.86 -8.15 -7.56
C GLY A 217 -4.36 -7.88 -7.41
N LYS A 218 -3.53 -8.42 -8.30
CA LYS A 218 -2.07 -8.18 -8.29
C LYS A 218 -1.74 -6.70 -8.45
N SER A 219 -2.40 -6.00 -9.38
CA SER A 219 -2.16 -4.56 -9.56
C SER A 219 -2.58 -3.77 -8.33
N LEU A 220 -3.72 -4.11 -7.71
CA LEU A 220 -4.18 -3.44 -6.49
C LEU A 220 -3.15 -3.58 -5.35
N LEU A 221 -2.57 -4.77 -5.17
CA LEU A 221 -1.52 -4.99 -4.18
C LEU A 221 -0.29 -4.11 -4.43
N PHE A 222 0.24 -4.07 -5.66
CA PHE A 222 1.37 -3.19 -5.99
C PHE A 222 1.07 -1.70 -5.76
N ARG A 223 -0.17 -1.27 -6.01
CA ARG A 223 -0.59 0.13 -5.79
C ARG A 223 -0.68 0.45 -4.30
N LEU A 224 -1.15 -0.48 -3.48
CA LEU A 224 -1.16 -0.34 -2.01
C LEU A 224 0.26 -0.33 -1.45
N GLU A 225 1.11 -1.23 -1.91
CA GLU A 225 2.53 -1.26 -1.57
C GLU A 225 3.22 0.07 -1.90
N SER A 226 2.96 0.62 -3.10
CA SER A 226 3.48 1.92 -3.49
C SER A 226 3.03 3.06 -2.56
N LEU A 227 1.80 3.03 -2.06
CA LEU A 227 1.29 4.01 -1.11
C LEU A 227 1.94 3.88 0.27
N LEU A 228 2.11 2.64 0.75
CA LEU A 228 2.81 2.38 2.01
C LEU A 228 4.28 2.83 1.92
N ASN A 229 4.95 2.53 0.82
CA ASN A 229 6.33 2.95 0.57
C ASN A 229 6.45 4.48 0.51
N ALA A 230 5.57 5.17 -0.22
CA ALA A 230 5.54 6.62 -0.23
C ALA A 230 5.23 7.21 1.17
N GLY A 231 4.36 6.55 1.93
CA GLY A 231 4.07 6.90 3.31
C GLY A 231 5.33 6.82 4.19
N ALA A 232 6.03 5.71 4.15
CA ALA A 232 7.28 5.49 4.88
C ALA A 232 8.36 6.51 4.48
N VAL A 233 8.59 6.71 3.17
CA VAL A 233 9.54 7.71 2.67
C VAL A 233 9.20 9.11 3.17
N GLY A 234 7.92 9.50 3.10
CA GLY A 234 7.49 10.80 3.60
C GLY A 234 7.68 10.96 5.11
N LEU A 235 7.34 9.92 5.91
CA LEU A 235 7.60 9.92 7.34
C LEU A 235 9.08 10.09 7.66
N VAL A 236 9.97 9.35 7.00
CA VAL A 236 11.44 9.46 7.17
C VAL A 236 11.91 10.87 6.85
N ILE A 237 11.54 11.41 5.68
CA ILE A 237 11.95 12.75 5.24
C ILE A 237 11.48 13.80 6.24
N GLY A 238 10.20 13.75 6.64
CA GLY A 238 9.64 14.70 7.59
C GLY A 238 10.31 14.62 8.96
N ALA A 239 10.45 13.41 9.50
CA ALA A 239 11.06 13.19 10.80
C ALA A 239 12.54 13.63 10.81
N LEU A 240 13.34 13.23 9.82
CA LEU A 240 14.73 13.65 9.69
C LEU A 240 14.85 15.16 9.55
N THR A 241 14.04 15.78 8.69
CA THR A 241 14.05 17.24 8.49
C THR A 241 13.80 17.96 9.82
N GLY A 242 12.83 17.51 10.60
CA GLY A 242 12.53 18.13 11.89
C GLY A 242 13.61 17.90 12.94
N VAL A 243 14.23 16.72 12.99
CA VAL A 243 15.34 16.42 13.92
C VAL A 243 16.59 17.23 13.56
N TYR A 244 16.95 17.32 12.27
CA TYR A 244 18.07 18.14 11.81
C TYR A 244 17.83 19.62 12.06
N PHE A 245 16.66 20.14 11.69
CA PHE A 245 16.33 21.54 11.93
C PHE A 245 16.46 21.92 13.40
N ARG A 246 15.99 21.05 14.29
CA ARG A 246 16.13 21.27 15.74
C ARG A 246 17.56 21.12 16.24
N GLY A 247 18.31 20.16 15.74
CA GLY A 247 19.72 19.99 16.08
C GLY A 247 20.59 21.19 15.70
N LEU A 248 20.16 22.03 14.74
CA LEU A 248 20.84 23.28 14.40
C LEU A 248 20.69 24.38 15.46
N PHE A 249 19.56 24.40 16.18
CA PHE A 249 19.24 25.49 17.13
C PHE A 249 19.28 25.06 18.59
N PHE A 250 19.30 23.76 18.88
CA PHE A 250 19.23 23.23 20.24
C PHE A 250 20.24 22.10 20.45
N ASN A 251 20.82 22.07 21.65
CA ASN A 251 21.67 20.97 22.09
C ASN A 251 20.81 19.81 22.59
N TYR A 252 20.61 18.82 21.72
CA TYR A 252 19.96 17.56 22.08
C TYR A 252 20.98 16.50 22.44
N ASN A 253 20.69 15.74 23.49
CA ASN A 253 21.43 14.54 23.82
C ASN A 253 20.63 13.29 23.43
N MET A 254 21.31 12.33 22.82
CA MET A 254 20.80 10.99 22.59
C MET A 254 20.94 10.17 23.87
N ILE A 255 19.89 9.44 24.24
CA ILE A 255 19.90 8.56 25.41
C ILE A 255 19.28 7.19 25.13
N TRP A 256 19.72 6.20 25.90
CA TRP A 256 19.04 4.92 26.05
C TRP A 256 18.60 4.74 27.50
N GLN A 257 17.29 4.76 27.72
CA GLN A 257 16.66 4.45 29.01
C GLN A 257 15.48 3.52 28.74
N SER A 258 15.48 2.35 29.35
CA SER A 258 14.43 1.35 29.22
C SER A 258 14.24 0.66 30.55
N THR A 259 12.98 0.44 30.94
CA THR A 259 12.64 -0.34 32.13
C THR A 259 12.93 -1.83 31.93
N PHE A 260 12.93 -2.30 30.69
CA PHE A 260 13.05 -3.72 30.36
C PHE A 260 14.42 -4.13 29.81
N VAL A 261 15.10 -3.22 29.11
CA VAL A 261 16.38 -3.50 28.45
C VAL A 261 17.46 -2.59 29.02
N SER A 262 18.09 -3.04 30.10
CA SER A 262 19.08 -2.29 30.86
C SER A 262 20.48 -2.94 30.85
N ASP A 263 20.61 -4.12 30.25
CA ASP A 263 21.90 -4.81 30.11
C ASP A 263 22.73 -4.19 28.97
N PRO A 264 23.95 -3.67 29.23
CA PRO A 264 24.75 -2.97 28.23
C PRO A 264 25.09 -3.78 26.98
N GLU A 265 25.34 -5.10 27.10
CA GLU A 265 25.66 -5.94 25.94
C GLU A 265 24.43 -6.19 25.06
N THR A 266 23.26 -6.37 25.68
CA THR A 266 21.98 -6.46 24.97
C THR A 266 21.69 -5.15 24.22
N VAL A 267 21.87 -4.00 24.88
CA VAL A 267 21.71 -2.67 24.25
C VAL A 267 22.69 -2.50 23.09
N ARG A 268 23.97 -2.85 23.28
CA ARG A 268 24.98 -2.79 22.24
C ARG A 268 24.61 -3.62 21.02
N THR A 269 24.06 -4.82 21.23
CA THR A 269 23.62 -5.70 20.14
C THR A 269 22.48 -5.06 19.37
N MET A 270 21.43 -4.59 20.05
CA MET A 270 20.28 -3.93 19.41
C MET A 270 20.69 -2.68 18.63
N VAL A 271 21.54 -1.85 19.24
CA VAL A 271 22.02 -0.61 18.64
C VAL A 271 22.92 -0.88 17.44
N ASN A 272 23.76 -1.93 17.46
CA ASN A 272 24.56 -2.31 16.29
C ASN A 272 23.75 -2.97 15.17
N ILE A 273 22.69 -3.71 15.48
CA ILE A 273 21.75 -4.23 14.45
C ILE A 273 21.14 -3.07 13.68
N LEU A 274 20.73 -2.01 14.38
CA LEU A 274 20.10 -0.85 13.77
C LEU A 274 21.10 0.09 13.10
N PHE A 275 22.12 0.54 13.82
CA PHE A 275 22.99 1.64 13.42
C PHE A 275 24.43 1.23 13.16
N GLY A 276 24.80 -0.04 13.37
CA GLY A 276 26.15 -0.52 13.19
C GLY A 276 26.67 -0.40 11.75
N PRO A 277 25.90 -0.76 10.71
CA PRO A 277 26.30 -0.52 9.32
C PRO A 277 26.55 0.96 9.03
N ALA A 278 25.71 1.86 9.56
CA ALA A 278 25.92 3.29 9.44
C ALA A 278 27.15 3.78 10.23
N GLY A 279 27.43 3.20 11.40
CA GLY A 279 28.65 3.45 12.18
C GLY A 279 29.91 3.02 11.43
N LEU A 280 29.90 1.88 10.76
CA LEU A 280 31.01 1.45 9.91
C LEU A 280 31.26 2.42 8.75
N LEU A 281 30.20 2.90 8.10
CA LEU A 281 30.34 3.81 6.95
C LEU A 281 30.73 5.23 7.35
N LEU A 282 30.28 5.71 8.51
CA LEU A 282 30.56 7.08 8.98
C LEU A 282 31.83 7.18 9.81
N ASP A 283 32.05 6.23 10.72
CA ASP A 283 33.13 6.27 11.72
C ASP A 283 34.23 5.21 11.47
N GLY A 284 33.99 4.24 10.58
CA GLY A 284 34.95 3.15 10.30
C GLY A 284 34.95 2.01 11.32
N HIS A 285 34.10 2.04 12.33
CA HIS A 285 34.03 1.03 13.38
C HIS A 285 32.60 0.75 13.85
N TRP A 286 32.38 -0.43 14.45
CA TRP A 286 31.13 -0.75 15.14
C TRP A 286 30.99 0.08 16.42
N ILE A 287 29.76 0.16 16.94
CA ILE A 287 29.48 0.93 18.16
C ILE A 287 30.09 0.18 19.36
N SER A 288 31.01 0.84 20.05
CA SER A 288 31.79 0.30 21.17
C SER A 288 30.97 0.23 22.45
N ALA A 289 31.39 -0.62 23.39
CA ALA A 289 30.76 -0.73 24.72
C ALA A 289 30.87 0.59 25.51
N GLU A 290 31.96 1.35 25.33
CA GLU A 290 32.16 2.66 25.96
C GLU A 290 31.16 3.72 25.48
N MET A 291 30.82 3.68 24.18
CA MET A 291 29.79 4.56 23.63
C MET A 291 28.42 4.22 24.20
N ILE A 292 28.10 2.92 24.33
CA ILE A 292 26.84 2.46 24.93
C ILE A 292 26.75 2.83 26.42
N SER A 293 27.84 2.66 27.18
CA SER A 293 27.84 3.06 28.59
C SER A 293 27.62 4.56 28.77
N SER A 294 28.12 5.39 27.84
CA SER A 294 27.89 6.83 27.84
C SER A 294 26.46 7.19 27.45
N LEU A 295 25.89 6.49 26.47
CA LEU A 295 24.51 6.64 26.00
C LEU A 295 23.46 6.29 27.08
N MET A 296 23.79 5.35 27.98
CA MET A 296 22.91 4.92 29.07
C MET A 296 22.96 5.82 30.31
N LYS A 297 23.87 6.80 30.36
CA LYS A 297 23.91 7.80 31.44
C LYS A 297 22.76 8.79 31.30
N ALA A 298 22.33 9.39 32.41
CA ALA A 298 21.23 10.37 32.44
C ALA A 298 21.44 11.59 31.52
N GLY A 299 22.70 12.00 31.31
CA GLY A 299 23.06 13.10 30.41
C GLY A 299 23.17 12.71 28.94
N GLY A 300 23.28 11.42 28.63
CA GLY A 300 23.46 10.91 27.28
C GLY A 300 24.73 11.38 26.58
N VAL A 301 24.66 11.36 25.25
CA VAL A 301 25.73 11.79 24.35
C VAL A 301 25.20 12.79 23.33
N PRO A 302 26.02 13.66 22.73
CA PRO A 302 25.55 14.61 21.71
C PRO A 302 24.77 13.89 20.58
N ALA A 303 23.59 14.39 20.23
CA ALA A 303 22.72 13.72 19.27
C ALA A 303 23.20 13.81 17.82
N GLY A 304 24.00 14.83 17.46
CA GLY A 304 24.45 15.06 16.08
C GLY A 304 24.98 13.81 15.36
N PRO A 305 26.02 13.14 15.87
CA PRO A 305 26.54 11.90 15.29
C PRO A 305 25.50 10.78 15.14
N TRP A 306 24.53 10.70 16.05
CA TRP A 306 23.45 9.72 16.00
C TRP A 306 22.39 10.05 14.97
N ILE A 307 22.10 11.34 14.76
CA ILE A 307 21.19 11.80 13.70
C ILE A 307 21.76 11.44 12.33
N HIS A 308 23.08 11.55 12.12
CA HIS A 308 23.73 11.10 10.90
C HIS A 308 23.62 9.57 10.72
N LYS A 309 23.83 8.79 11.78
CA LYS A 309 23.66 7.32 11.74
C LYS A 309 22.22 6.91 11.43
N MET A 310 21.23 7.58 12.03
CA MET A 310 19.80 7.36 11.74
C MET A 310 19.48 7.69 10.28
N ALA A 311 19.96 8.83 9.77
CA ALA A 311 19.73 9.25 8.39
C ALA A 311 20.32 8.26 7.39
N LEU A 312 21.57 7.83 7.62
CA LEU A 312 22.24 6.87 6.75
C LEU A 312 21.57 5.49 6.82
N THR A 313 21.17 5.03 8.00
CA THR A 313 20.44 3.77 8.17
C THR A 313 19.11 3.79 7.43
N ALA A 314 18.39 4.91 7.46
CA ALA A 314 17.12 5.04 6.74
C ALA A 314 17.28 5.12 5.21
N PHE A 315 18.49 5.39 4.73
CA PHE A 315 18.82 5.43 3.31
C PHE A 315 19.22 4.04 2.77
N LEU A 316 19.86 3.21 3.61
CA LEU A 316 20.29 1.85 3.29
C LEU A 316 19.10 0.87 3.20
#